data_AF-A0A8J7H047-F1
#
_entry.id   AF-A0A8J7H047-F1
#
_cell.length_a   1.000
_cell.length_b   1.000
_cell.length_c   1.000
_cell.angle_alpha   90.00
_cell.angle_beta   90.00
_cell.angle_gamma   90.00
#
_symmetry.space_group_name_H-M   'P 1'
#
loop_
_entity.id
_entity.type
_entity.pdbx_description
1 polymer ?
#
loop_
_entity_poly.entity_id
_entity_poly.type
_entity_poly.pdbx_seq_one_letter_code
_entity_poly.pdbx_strand_id
1 'polypeptide(L)' 'MRRCLQRIREEFNQDAEHFTTDFTRQDSVILNLLRAGEAAIDLANHTIRVHQLGIPQSSRDSFAFAG' A
#
# COMPACT_ATOMS: atom_id res chain seq x y z
N MET A 1 2.90 -1.62 -6.38
CA MET A 1 1.52 -1.11 -6.22
C MET A 1 0.46 -1.87 -7.04
N ARG A 2 0.33 -1.72 -8.37
CA ARG A 2 -0.79 -2.31 -9.16
C ARG A 2 -0.99 -3.82 -8.95
N ARG A 3 0.09 -4.60 -8.95
CA ARG A 3 0.04 -6.05 -8.67
C ARG A 3 -0.45 -6.37 -7.25
N CYS A 4 -0.05 -5.59 -6.25
CA CYS A 4 -0.49 -5.76 -4.87
C CYS A 4 -2.00 -5.51 -4.75
N LEU A 5 -2.50 -4.44 -5.37
CA LEU A 5 -3.94 -4.12 -5.39
C LEU A 5 -4.76 -5.19 -6.10
N GLN A 6 -4.23 -5.74 -7.19
CA GLN A 6 -4.86 -6.87 -7.88
C GLN A 6 -4.94 -8.10 -6.98
N ARG A 7 -3.83 -8.50 -6.34
CA ARG A 7 -3.80 -9.65 -5.42
C ARG A 7 -4.76 -9.46 -4.24
N ILE A 8 -4.85 -8.26 -3.66
CA ILE A 8 -5.84 -7.98 -2.61
C ILE A 8 -7.26 -8.26 -3.09
N ARG A 9 -7.63 -7.80 -4.30
CA ARG A 9 -8.96 -8.03 -4.86
C ARG A 9 -9.23 -9.50 -5.14
N GLU A 10 -8.27 -10.21 -5.70
CA GLU A 10 -8.37 -11.65 -5.98
C GLU A 10 -8.56 -12.45 -4.68
N GLU A 11 -7.67 -12.24 -3.72
CA GLU A 11 -7.65 -12.96 -2.43
C GLU A 11 -8.81 -12.59 -1.52
N PHE A 12 -9.47 -11.44 -1.73
CA PHE A 12 -10.70 -11.12 -1.02
C PHE A 12 -11.94 -11.70 -1.73
N ASN A 13 -12.02 -11.56 -3.06
CA ASN A 13 -13.23 -11.94 -3.82
C ASN A 13 -13.37 -13.43 -4.10
N GLN A 14 -12.28 -14.21 -4.08
CA GLN A 14 -12.33 -15.64 -4.40
C GLN A 14 -13.18 -16.47 -3.42
N ASP A 15 -13.42 -15.97 -2.20
CA ASP A 15 -14.30 -16.57 -1.18
C ASP A 15 -14.56 -15.53 -0.09
N ALA A 16 -15.32 -14.49 -0.45
CA ALA A 16 -15.59 -13.39 0.46
C ALA A 16 -16.39 -13.84 1.71
N GLU A 17 -17.17 -14.91 1.59
CA GLU A 17 -18.01 -15.45 2.67
C GLU A 17 -17.16 -16.09 3.77
N HIS A 18 -16.10 -16.82 3.42
CA HIS A 18 -15.22 -17.50 4.39
C HIS A 18 -13.93 -16.75 4.70
N PHE A 19 -13.70 -15.57 4.11
CA PHE A 19 -12.48 -14.79 4.27
C PHE A 19 -12.13 -14.53 5.75
N THR A 20 -13.13 -14.31 6.61
CA THR A 20 -12.93 -14.07 8.06
C THR A 20 -12.40 -15.28 8.82
N THR A 21 -12.51 -16.47 8.24
CA THR A 21 -12.03 -17.74 8.83
C THR A 21 -10.79 -18.30 8.14
N ASP A 22 -10.44 -17.81 6.95
CA ASP A 22 -9.21 -18.17 6.24
C ASP A 22 -8.06 -17.21 6.56
N PHE A 23 -7.30 -17.55 7.61
CA PHE A 23 -6.15 -16.74 8.05
C PHE A 23 -5.02 -16.66 7.03
N THR A 24 -4.86 -17.67 6.17
CA THR A 24 -3.82 -17.65 5.13
C THR A 24 -4.11 -16.55 4.11
N ARG A 25 -5.39 -16.42 3.73
CA ARG A 25 -5.84 -15.36 2.82
C ARG A 25 -5.83 -14.00 3.47
N GLN A 26 -6.17 -13.90 4.75
CA GLN A 26 -6.01 -12.65 5.52
C GLN A 26 -4.56 -12.18 5.53
N ASP A 27 -3.62 -13.06 5.85
CA ASP A 27 -2.19 -12.76 5.86
C ASP A 27 -1.69 -12.33 4.48
N SER A 28 -2.17 -13.00 3.42
CA SER A 28 -1.88 -12.61 2.03
C SER A 28 -2.39 -11.20 1.71
N VAL A 29 -3.62 -10.86 2.11
CA VAL A 29 -4.18 -9.52 1.92
C VAL A 29 -3.40 -8.47 2.70
N ILE A 30 -3.12 -8.71 3.98
CA ILE A 30 -2.33 -7.81 4.85
C ILE A 30 -0.94 -7.56 4.25
N LEU A 31 -0.25 -8.62 3.83
CA LEU A 31 1.07 -8.51 3.21
C LEU A 31 1.05 -7.66 1.94
N ASN A 32 0.04 -7.84 1.09
CA ASN A 32 -0.09 -7.04 -0.13
C ASN A 32 -0.48 -5.59 0.17
N LEU A 33 -1.25 -5.33 1.23
CA LEU A 33 -1.55 -3.96 1.67
C LEU A 33 -0.29 -3.24 2.15
N LEU A 34 0.54 -3.89 2.98
CA LEU A 34 1.82 -3.34 3.44
C LEU A 34 2.74 -2.99 2.27
N ARG A 35 2.93 -3.93 1.33
CA ARG A 35 3.74 -3.70 0.12
C ARG A 35 3.19 -2.59 -0.77
N ALA A 36 1.87 -2.43 -0.84
CA ALA A 36 1.26 -1.33 -1.58
C ALA A 36 1.53 0.02 -0.90
N GLY A 37 1.47 0.05 0.44
CA GLY A 37 1.79 1.23 1.26
C GLY A 37 3.24 1.67 1.13
N GLU A 38 4.20 0.74 1.22
CA GLU A 38 5.62 1.03 1.01
C GLU A 38 5.87 1.63 -0.38
N ALA A 39 5.31 1.00 -1.43
CA ALA A 39 5.43 1.54 -2.78
C ALA A 39 4.78 2.93 -2.95
N ALA A 40 3.74 3.26 -2.18
CA ALA A 40 3.13 4.58 -2.20
C ALA A 40 4.04 5.63 -1.53
N ILE A 41 4.64 5.29 -0.39
CA ILE A 41 5.59 6.14 0.33
C ILE A 41 6.83 6.40 -0.53
N ASP A 42 7.36 5.37 -1.18
CA ASP A 42 8.52 5.51 -2.07
C ASP A 42 8.22 6.46 -3.23
N LEU A 43 7.02 6.36 -3.82
CA LEU A 43 6.58 7.29 -4.87
C LEU A 43 6.46 8.73 -4.34
N ALA A 44 5.86 8.92 -3.17
CA ALA A 44 5.74 10.25 -2.56
C ALA A 44 7.12 10.86 -2.28
N ASN A 45 8.04 10.08 -1.70
CA ASN A 45 9.42 10.50 -1.46
C ASN A 45 10.18 10.82 -2.75
N HIS A 46 9.95 10.03 -3.81
CA HIS A 46 10.51 10.30 -5.12
C HIS A 46 10.03 11.64 -5.68
N THR A 47 8.73 11.93 -5.62
CA THR A 47 8.14 13.21 -6.04
C THR A 47 8.75 14.37 -5.27
N ILE A 48 8.81 14.29 -3.94
CA ILE A 48 9.42 15.32 -3.08
C ILE A 48 10.86 15.61 -3.48
N ARG A 49 11.65 14.56 -3.72
CA ARG A 49 13.06 14.70 -4.12
C ARG A 49 13.20 15.35 -5.50
N VAL A 50 12.38 14.96 -6.47
CA VAL A 50 12.43 15.51 -7.83
C VAL A 50 12.03 16.99 -7.85
N HIS A 51 11.04 17.36 -7.04
CA HIS A 51 10.50 18.73 -6.98
C HIS A 51 11.09 19.60 -5.85
N GLN A 52 12.04 19.06 -5.07
CA GLN A 52 12.72 19.75 -3.96
C GLN A 52 11.76 20.35 -2.93
N LEU A 53 10.71 19.62 -2.57
CA LEU A 53 9.60 20.12 -1.74
C LEU A 53 9.91 20.21 -0.23
N GLY A 54 11.15 19.91 0.17
CA GLY A 54 11.58 19.88 1.58
C GLY A 54 11.86 18.45 2.08
N ILE A 55 12.07 18.31 3.40
CA ILE A 55 12.40 17.03 4.04
C ILE A 55 11.22 16.59 4.92
N PRO A 56 10.46 15.55 4.53
CA PRO A 56 9.39 15.02 5.36
C PRO A 56 9.95 14.41 6.64
N GLN A 57 9.29 14.62 7.77
CA GLN A 57 9.68 14.07 9.08
C GLN A 57 8.93 12.76 9.41
N SER A 58 7.93 12.41 8.61
CA SER A 58 7.15 11.17 8.72
C SER A 58 6.59 10.75 7.35
N SER A 59 6.13 9.50 7.23
CA SER A 59 5.46 9.01 6.02
C SER A 59 4.14 9.74 5.73
N ARG A 60 3.44 10.21 6.78
CA ARG A 60 2.27 11.06 6.65
C ARG A 60 2.63 12.40 5.98
N ASP A 61 3.75 12.99 6.39
CA ASP A 61 4.22 14.24 5.79
C ASP A 61 4.58 14.04 4.32
N SER A 62 5.19 12.89 3.97
CA SER A 62 5.49 12.57 2.57
C SER A 62 4.24 12.63 1.68
N PHE A 63 3.09 12.12 2.17
CA PHE A 63 1.83 12.23 1.44
C PHE A 63 1.29 13.67 1.38
N ALA A 64 1.49 14.47 2.43
CA ALA A 64 1.08 15.88 2.44
C ALA A 64 1.90 16.76 1.48
N PHE A 65 3.18 16.46 1.27
CA PHE A 65 4.01 17.17 0.29
C PHE A 65 3.76 16.73 -1.15
N ALA A 66 3.34 15.48 -1.38
CA ALA A 66 3.17 14.92 -2.72
C ALA A 66 1.76 15.13 -3.32
N GLY A 67 0.78 15.57 -2.52
CA GLY A 67 -0.60 15.87 -2.95
C GLY A 67 -0.82 17.34 -3.25
#